data_AF-A0A411WXY0-F1
#
_entry.id   AF-A0A411WXY0-F1
#
_cell.length_a   1.000
_cell.length_b   1.000
_cell.length_c   1.000
_cell.angle_alpha   90.00
_cell.angle_beta   90.00
_cell.angle_gamma   90.00
#
_symmetry.space_group_name_H-M   'P 1'
#
loop_
_entity.id
_entity.type
_entity.pdbx_description
1 polymer ?
#
loop_
_entity_poly.entity_id
_entity_poly.type
_entity_poly.pdbx_seq_one_letter_code
_entity_poly.pdbx_strand_id
1 'polypeptide(L)'
;MQKPTYQALLRIPSEEHPRILYASGSPAPQGNPRFYKYLWQVFSLQSPWEGGEFFAHAPVLCNADVEKEVQRLVDLNLSCLVYGFRRPRRDPANPWDLTSPRWQGVRFAVSWDEDTDPVVMGGHR
;
A
#
# COMPACT_ATOMS: atom_id res chain seq x y z
N MET A 1 -2.31 -3.43 -14.60
CA MET A 1 -2.19 -2.43 -13.51
C MET A 1 -2.37 -1.05 -14.12
N GLN A 2 -3.28 -0.23 -13.57
CA GLN A 2 -3.48 1.15 -14.03
C GLN A 2 -2.28 2.00 -13.62
N LYS A 3 -1.74 2.81 -14.54
CA LYS A 3 -0.57 3.65 -14.25
C LYS A 3 -0.98 4.86 -13.40
N PRO A 4 -0.13 5.31 -12.45
CA PRO A 4 -0.42 6.49 -11.63
C PRO A 4 -0.19 7.75 -12.47
N THR A 5 -1.13 8.06 -13.37
CA THR A 5 -1.12 9.29 -14.15
C THR A 5 -2.46 10.00 -14.02
N TYR A 6 -2.47 11.33 -14.01
CA TYR A 6 -3.68 12.14 -13.95
C TYR A 6 -4.60 11.80 -15.12
N GLN A 7 -4.03 11.56 -16.31
CA GLN A 7 -4.82 11.13 -17.46
C GLN A 7 -5.52 9.78 -17.20
N ALA A 8 -4.85 8.83 -16.55
CA ALA A 8 -5.47 7.56 -16.20
C ALA A 8 -6.54 7.72 -15.12
N LEU A 9 -6.35 8.65 -14.18
CA LEU A 9 -7.30 8.96 -13.12
C LEU A 9 -8.54 9.68 -13.66
N LEU A 10 -8.38 10.66 -14.56
CA LEU A 10 -9.48 11.41 -15.19
C LEU A 10 -10.31 10.57 -16.17
N ARG A 11 -9.77 9.45 -16.67
CA ARG A 11 -10.52 8.49 -17.48
C ARG A 11 -11.47 7.62 -16.67
N ILE A 12 -11.33 7.62 -15.35
CA ILE A 12 -12.30 6.97 -14.47
C ILE A 12 -13.53 7.87 -14.47
N PRO A 13 -14.69 7.39 -14.95
CA PRO A 13 -15.90 8.20 -14.97
C PRO A 13 -16.20 8.69 -13.55
N SER A 14 -16.19 10.01 -13.35
CA SER A 14 -16.70 10.59 -12.11
C SER A 14 -18.22 10.54 -12.20
N GLU A 15 -18.81 9.48 -11.67
CA GLU A 15 -20.19 9.56 -11.21
C GLU A 15 -20.25 10.46 -9.96
N GLU A 16 -21.42 10.66 -9.37
CA GLU A 16 -21.67 11.59 -8.25
C GLU A 16 -20.78 11.38 -6.99
N HIS A 17 -19.91 10.37 -6.98
CA HIS A 17 -19.04 9.99 -5.87
C HIS A 17 -17.58 9.70 -6.30
N PRO A 18 -16.61 9.96 -5.41
CA PRO A 18 -15.21 9.67 -5.69
C PRO A 18 -14.97 8.16 -5.76
N ARG A 19 -14.14 7.71 -6.72
CA ARG A 19 -13.83 6.29 -6.91
C ARG A 19 -12.48 5.94 -6.32
N ILE A 20 -12.45 4.85 -5.55
CA ILE A 20 -11.25 4.26 -4.97
C ILE A 20 -10.95 2.98 -5.76
N LEU A 21 -9.84 2.95 -6.49
CA LEU A 21 -9.48 1.79 -7.30
C LEU A 21 -8.18 1.16 -6.81
N TYR A 22 -8.26 -0.10 -6.40
CA TYR A 22 -7.10 -0.91 -6.06
C TYR A 22 -6.43 -1.40 -7.35
N ALA A 23 -5.37 -0.70 -7.77
CA ALA A 23 -4.66 -0.98 -9.01
C ALA A 23 -3.66 -2.15 -8.89
N SER A 24 -3.21 -2.45 -7.67
CA SER A 24 -2.33 -3.57 -7.36
C SER A 24 -2.51 -4.09 -5.93
N GLY A 25 -2.13 -5.35 -5.72
CA GLY A 25 -2.26 -6.01 -4.43
C GLY A 25 -3.67 -6.53 -4.17
N SER A 26 -3.84 -7.21 -3.03
CA SER A 26 -5.16 -7.56 -2.54
C SER A 26 -5.79 -6.32 -1.88
N PRO A 27 -7.11 -6.08 -1.96
CA PRO A 27 -7.76 -4.93 -1.31
C PRO A 27 -7.73 -4.99 0.22
N ALA A 28 -7.34 -6.13 0.80
CA ALA A 28 -7.14 -6.28 2.23
C ALA A 28 -5.87 -7.09 2.54
N PRO A 29 -5.21 -6.84 3.68
CA PRO A 29 -4.16 -7.71 4.19
C PRO A 29 -4.64 -9.16 4.32
N GLN A 30 -3.79 -10.12 3.96
CA GLN A 30 -4.13 -11.55 3.98
C GLN A 30 -2.96 -12.39 4.53
N GLY A 31 -3.29 -13.58 5.04
CA GLY A 31 -2.31 -14.54 5.53
C GLY A 31 -1.77 -14.20 6.92
N ASN A 32 -0.64 -14.80 7.29
CA ASN A 32 -0.07 -14.61 8.62
C ASN A 32 0.58 -13.20 8.74
N PRO A 33 0.12 -12.35 9.68
CA PRO A 33 0.65 -11.00 9.87
C PRO A 33 2.12 -10.96 10.28
N ARG A 34 2.65 -12.04 10.87
CA ARG A 34 4.07 -12.17 11.20
C ARG A 34 4.95 -12.41 9.99
N PHE A 35 4.39 -12.82 8.85
CA PHE A 35 5.17 -13.08 7.65
C PHE A 35 5.33 -11.80 6.84
N TYR A 36 4.25 -11.13 6.50
CA TYR A 36 4.33 -9.98 5.60
C TYR A 36 3.74 -8.73 6.24
N LYS A 37 4.45 -7.62 6.07
CA LYS A 37 3.91 -6.28 6.26
C LYS A 37 3.28 -5.81 4.96
N TYR A 38 2.04 -5.38 5.02
CA TYR A 38 1.33 -4.78 3.89
C TYR A 38 1.57 -3.28 3.89
N LEU A 39 1.88 -2.74 2.71
CA LEU A 39 2.25 -1.35 2.51
C LEU A 39 1.54 -0.83 1.27
N TRP A 40 1.29 0.47 1.26
CA TRP A 40 0.44 1.09 0.26
C TRP A 40 1.03 2.41 -0.23
N GLN A 41 0.75 2.76 -1.48
CA GLN A 41 0.92 4.11 -2.01
C GLN A 41 -0.39 4.54 -2.64
N VAL A 42 -0.80 5.79 -2.40
CA VAL A 42 -2.06 6.35 -2.90
C VAL A 42 -1.75 7.45 -3.90
N PHE A 43 -2.28 7.31 -5.11
CA PHE A 43 -2.18 8.30 -6.17
C PHE A 43 -3.52 9.02 -6.34
N SER A 44 -3.49 10.36 -6.36
CA SER A 44 -4.65 11.21 -6.59
C SER A 44 -4.28 12.42 -7.43
N LEU A 45 -5.25 13.28 -7.74
CA LEU A 45 -4.99 14.57 -8.41
C LEU A 45 -4.15 15.54 -7.55
N GLN A 46 -3.93 15.24 -6.27
CA GLN A 46 -3.05 16.01 -5.38
C GLN A 46 -1.62 15.46 -5.32
N SER A 47 -1.37 14.27 -5.88
CA SER A 47 -0.02 13.70 -5.90
C SER A 47 0.90 14.58 -6.77
N PRO A 48 2.11 14.93 -6.33
CA PRO A 48 2.98 15.80 -7.13
C PRO A 48 3.77 15.07 -8.22
N TRP A 49 3.77 13.73 -8.20
CA TRP A 49 4.51 12.88 -9.14
C TRP A 49 3.57 11.91 -9.87
N GLU A 50 3.91 11.57 -11.12
CA GLU A 50 3.23 10.56 -11.93
C GLU A 50 4.18 9.42 -12.32
N GLY A 51 3.63 8.29 -12.75
CA GLY A 51 4.38 7.19 -13.37
C GLY A 51 5.44 6.58 -12.46
N GLY A 52 6.68 6.47 -12.95
CA GLY A 52 7.79 5.88 -12.19
C GLY A 52 8.21 6.73 -10.99
N GLU A 53 8.19 8.06 -11.15
CA GLU A 53 8.55 9.02 -10.10
C GLU A 53 7.61 8.91 -8.90
N PHE A 54 6.32 8.65 -9.16
CA PHE A 54 5.35 8.35 -8.10
C PHE A 54 5.81 7.18 -7.23
N PHE A 55 6.18 6.05 -7.82
CA PHE A 55 6.60 4.88 -7.05
C PHE A 55 7.92 5.11 -6.30
N ALA A 56 8.82 5.95 -6.84
CA ALA A 56 10.09 6.29 -6.22
C ALA A 56 9.95 7.25 -5.02
N HIS A 57 9.01 8.20 -5.09
CA HIS A 57 8.96 9.34 -4.17
C HIS A 57 7.71 9.43 -3.30
N ALA A 58 6.58 8.82 -3.72
CA ALA A 58 5.35 8.90 -2.95
C ALA A 58 5.48 8.19 -1.58
N PRO A 59 4.84 8.74 -0.53
CA PRO A 59 4.92 8.16 0.80
C PRO A 59 4.39 6.74 0.81
N VAL A 60 5.12 5.85 1.48
CA VAL A 60 4.72 4.47 1.71
C VAL A 60 3.96 4.41 3.02
N LEU A 61 2.69 4.00 2.96
CA LEU A 61 1.73 4.03 4.06
C LEU A 61 1.53 2.64 4.67
N CYS A 62 1.29 2.60 5.98
CA CYS A 62 0.77 1.42 6.67
C CYS A 62 -0.74 1.25 6.41
N ASN A 63 -1.34 0.17 6.93
CA ASN A 63 -2.77 -0.09 6.73
C ASN A 63 -3.65 1.03 7.32
N ALA A 64 -3.37 1.48 8.54
CA ALA A 64 -4.15 2.53 9.18
C ALA A 64 -4.02 3.88 8.44
N ASP A 65 -2.85 4.18 7.88
CA ASP A 65 -2.63 5.46 7.20
C ASP A 65 -3.18 5.48 5.77
N VAL A 66 -3.23 4.33 5.07
CA VAL A 66 -3.94 4.27 3.78
C VAL A 66 -5.44 4.46 3.96
N GLU A 67 -6.04 3.89 5.01
CA GLU A 67 -7.46 4.09 5.32
C GLU A 67 -7.77 5.57 5.59
N LYS A 68 -6.94 6.24 6.40
CA LYS A 68 -7.07 7.69 6.67
C LYS A 68 -6.91 8.53 5.40
N GLU A 69 -5.89 8.24 4.58
CA GLU A 69 -5.64 9.01 3.36
C GLU A 69 -6.75 8.82 2.33
N VAL A 70 -7.26 7.60 2.17
CA VAL A 70 -8.41 7.31 1.31
C VAL A 70 -9.65 8.06 1.82
N GLN A 71 -9.94 8.01 3.12
CA GLN A 71 -11.08 8.75 3.69
C GLN A 71 -10.94 10.25 3.46
N ARG A 72 -9.75 10.83 3.69
CA ARG A 72 -9.46 12.25 3.43
C ARG A 72 -9.74 12.63 1.98
N LEU A 73 -9.35 11.80 1.02
CA LEU A 73 -9.61 12.06 -0.41
C LEU A 73 -11.10 11.95 -0.75
N VAL A 74 -11.81 10.99 -0.15
CA VAL A 74 -13.27 10.87 -0.29
C VAL A 74 -13.98 12.11 0.25
N ASP A 75 -13.59 12.62 1.41
CA ASP A 75 -14.16 13.83 2.02
C ASP A 75 -13.95 15.08 1.13
N LEU A 76 -12.89 15.07 0.32
CA LEU A 76 -12.59 16.11 -0.68
C LEU A 76 -13.22 15.84 -2.05
N ASN A 77 -14.04 14.79 -2.20
CA ASN A 77 -14.62 14.34 -3.45
C ASN A 77 -13.56 14.03 -4.54
N LEU A 78 -12.41 13.49 -4.14
CA LEU A 78 -11.31 13.13 -5.02
C LEU A 78 -11.20 11.61 -5.19
N SER A 79 -11.19 11.17 -6.45
CA SER A 79 -10.89 9.78 -6.79
C SER A 79 -9.39 9.46 -6.61
N CYS A 80 -9.06 8.20 -6.36
CA CYS A 80 -7.69 7.77 -6.18
C CYS A 80 -7.41 6.34 -6.69
N LEU A 81 -6.13 6.08 -6.99
CA LEU A 81 -5.60 4.75 -7.27
C LEU A 81 -4.77 4.30 -6.06
N VAL A 82 -5.03 3.10 -5.57
CA VAL A 82 -4.34 2.50 -4.43
C VAL A 82 -3.46 1.36 -4.92
N TYR A 83 -2.18 1.41 -4.55
CA TYR A 83 -1.17 0.44 -4.93
C TYR A 83 -0.69 -0.32 -3.69
N GLY A 84 -1.13 -1.57 -3.55
CA GLY A 84 -0.69 -2.45 -2.49
C GLY A 84 0.55 -3.26 -2.87
N PHE A 85 1.49 -3.39 -1.94
CA PHE A 85 2.60 -4.32 -2.00
C PHE A 85 2.93 -4.86 -0.60
N ARG A 86 3.74 -5.91 -0.54
CA ARG A 86 4.10 -6.57 0.72
C ARG A 86 5.60 -6.67 0.89
N ARG A 87 6.08 -6.48 2.12
CA ARG A 87 7.48 -6.70 2.52
C ARG A 87 7.56 -7.86 3.52
N PRO A 88 8.50 -8.80 3.32
CA PRO A 88 8.75 -9.82 4.35
C PRO A 88 9.24 -9.15 5.64
N ARG A 89 8.74 -9.57 6.80
CA ARG A 89 9.11 -9.12 8.17
C ARG A 89 10.25 -9.89 8.80
N ARG A 90 11.23 -9.26 9.45
CA ARG A 90 12.27 -9.96 10.23
C ARG A 90 11.77 -10.61 11.53
N ASP A 91 10.73 -11.44 11.44
CA ASP A 91 10.07 -12.09 12.56
C ASP A 91 10.53 -13.55 12.69
N PRO A 92 10.98 -14.03 13.85
CA PRO A 92 11.47 -15.40 13.99
C PRO A 92 10.42 -16.48 13.69
N ALA A 93 9.12 -16.14 13.72
CA ALA A 93 8.05 -17.06 13.36
C ALA A 93 7.90 -17.26 11.83
N ASN A 94 8.57 -16.45 11.00
CA ASN A 94 8.51 -16.60 9.56
C ASN A 94 9.26 -17.86 9.09
N PRO A 95 8.81 -18.54 8.02
CA PRO A 95 9.43 -19.78 7.55
C PRO A 95 10.57 -19.55 6.54
N TRP A 96 11.14 -18.34 6.44
CA TRP A 96 12.07 -18.03 5.37
C TRP A 96 13.50 -18.42 5.73
N ASP A 97 14.14 -19.12 4.80
CA ASP A 97 15.58 -19.23 4.79
C ASP A 97 16.19 -17.92 4.28
N LEU A 98 16.62 -17.05 5.20
CA LEU A 98 17.24 -15.76 4.89
C LEU A 98 18.58 -15.87 4.16
N THR A 99 19.19 -17.05 4.11
CA THR A 99 20.44 -17.28 3.37
C THR A 99 20.21 -17.55 1.87
N SER A 100 18.94 -17.82 1.50
CA SER A 100 18.57 -18.08 0.11
C SER A 100 18.83 -16.86 -0.80
N PRO A 101 19.34 -17.07 -2.03
CA PRO A 101 19.53 -16.00 -3.02
C PRO A 101 18.26 -15.18 -3.30
N ARG A 102 17.07 -15.76 -3.09
CA ARG A 102 15.77 -15.07 -3.22
C ARG A 102 15.69 -13.78 -2.40
N TRP A 103 16.35 -13.72 -1.25
CA TRP A 103 16.25 -12.59 -0.33
C TRP A 103 17.39 -11.59 -0.48
N GLN A 104 18.35 -11.85 -1.36
CA GLN A 104 19.42 -10.91 -1.65
C GLN A 104 18.83 -9.62 -2.23
N GLY A 105 19.19 -8.49 -1.61
CA GLY A 105 18.68 -7.17 -2.00
C GLY A 105 17.22 -6.89 -1.61
N VAL A 106 16.51 -7.83 -0.96
CA VAL A 106 15.14 -7.60 -0.50
C VAL A 106 15.14 -6.74 0.76
N ARG A 107 14.34 -5.67 0.76
CA ARG A 107 14.11 -4.84 1.95
C ARG A 107 13.04 -5.47 2.84
N PHE A 108 13.46 -5.91 4.01
CA PHE A 108 12.55 -6.46 5.02
C PHE A 108 11.90 -5.35 5.86
N ALA A 109 10.69 -5.61 6.32
CA ALA A 109 10.06 -4.88 7.42
C ALA A 109 10.57 -5.40 8.78
N VAL A 110 10.32 -4.64 9.83
CA VAL A 110 10.56 -5.08 11.22
C VAL A 110 9.70 -6.31 11.57
N SER A 111 10.04 -6.99 12.66
CA SER A 111 9.22 -8.09 13.19
C SER A 111 7.81 -7.60 13.54
N TRP A 112 6.87 -8.51 13.78
CA TRP A 112 5.54 -8.13 14.23
C TRP A 112 5.55 -7.39 15.58
N ASP A 113 6.37 -7.88 16.51
CA ASP A 113 6.39 -7.40 17.90
C ASP A 113 7.07 -6.02 18.03
N GLU A 114 7.95 -5.67 17.10
CA GLU A 114 8.59 -4.34 17.00
C GLU A 114 7.77 -3.34 16.15
N ASP A 115 6.72 -3.79 15.47
CA ASP A 115 5.92 -2.93 14.61
C ASP A 115 4.97 -2.06 15.45
N THR A 116 5.21 -0.76 15.43
CA THR A 116 4.43 0.22 16.19
C THR A 116 3.16 0.67 15.46
N ASP A 117 2.94 0.23 14.22
CA ASP A 117 1.76 0.61 13.48
C ASP A 117 0.48 0.08 14.17
N PRO A 118 -0.66 0.79 14.04
CA PRO A 118 -1.92 0.33 14.61
C PRO A 118 -2.37 -1.00 14.01
N VAL A 119 -2.94 -1.86 14.85
CA VAL A 119 -3.57 -3.10 14.37
C VAL A 119 -4.88 -2.76 13.69
N VAL A 120 -5.05 -3.21 12.45
CA VAL A 120 -6.30 -3.10 11.68
C VAL A 120 -7.04 -4.45 11.62
N MET A 121 -8.22 -4.45 11.00
CA MET A 121 -9.01 -5.66 10.76
C MET A 121 -8.17 -6.76 10.10
N GLY A 122 -8.34 -8.01 10.56
CA GLY A 122 -7.50 -9.14 10.14
C GLY A 122 -6.21 -9.30 10.94
N GLY A 123 -5.97 -8.45 11.95
CA GLY A 123 -4.84 -8.59 12.87
C GLY A 123 -3.50 -8.24 12.22
N HIS A 124 -3.50 -7.34 11.23
CA HIS A 124 -2.30 -6.82 10.59
C HIS A 124 -1.95 -5.43 11.12
N ARG A 125 -0.66 -5.10 11.07
CA ARG A 125 -0.03 -3.81 11.33
C ARG A 125 0.56 -3.38 10.00
#